data_AF-A0A848H6P1-F1
#
_entry.id   AF-A0A848H6P1-F1
#
_cell.length_a   1.000
_cell.length_b   1.000
_cell.length_c   1.000
_cell.angle_alpha   90.00
_cell.angle_beta   90.00
_cell.angle_gamma   90.00
#
_symmetry.space_group_name_H-M   'P 1'
#
loop_
_entity.id
_entity.type
_entity.pdbx_description
1 polymer ?
#
loop_
_entity_poly.entity_id
_entity_poly.type
_entity_poly.pdbx_seq_one_letter_code
_entity_poly.pdbx_strand_id
1 'polypeptide(L)'
;MQADQLKERIHRIEECADEAKRAVQAGSASSELRECVDSLHSQAKQAQQACDSGMQQQQGGQDMKQQVMQMEQAGDRAMQACKQAGNSVDQQTQQAVKRAHDEISNLKHEMQMG
;
A
#
# COMPACT_ATOMS: atom_id res chain seq x y z
N MET A 1 0.58 10.01 -16.43
CA MET A 1 -0.49 10.15 -15.41
C MET A 1 -0.62 11.60 -14.97
N GLN A 2 -1.83 12.07 -14.64
CA GLN A 2 -2.10 13.41 -14.10
C GLN A 2 -1.90 13.41 -12.57
N ALA A 3 -1.42 14.51 -11.99
CA ALA A 3 -1.09 14.59 -10.56
C ALA A 3 -2.30 14.32 -9.64
N ASP A 4 -3.48 14.82 -10.00
CA ASP A 4 -4.73 14.58 -9.27
C ASP A 4 -5.12 13.10 -9.24
N GLN A 5 -4.95 12.40 -10.37
CA GLN A 5 -5.28 10.98 -10.48
C GLN A 5 -4.33 10.13 -9.63
N LEU A 6 -3.05 10.48 -9.61
CA LEU A 6 -2.08 9.84 -8.72
C LEU A 6 -2.39 10.09 -7.24
N LYS A 7 -2.76 11.33 -6.89
CA LYS A 7 -3.16 11.69 -5.52
C LYS A 7 -4.36 10.86 -5.06
N GLU A 8 -5.39 10.73 -5.90
CA GLU A 8 -6.55 9.89 -5.59
C GLU A 8 -6.16 8.41 -5.41
N ARG A 9 -5.31 7.87 -6.28
CA ARG A 9 -4.81 6.49 -6.17
C ARG A 9 -4.06 6.26 -4.86
N ILE A 10 -3.15 7.16 -4.49
CA ILE A 10 -2.38 7.03 -3.24
C ILE A 10 -3.30 7.15 -2.02
N HIS A 11 -4.31 8.02 -2.07
CA HIS A 11 -5.32 8.11 -1.03
C HIS A 11 -6.06 6.77 -0.85
N ARG A 12 -6.47 6.12 -1.94
CA ARG A 12 -7.09 4.79 -1.87
C ARG A 12 -6.15 3.74 -1.27
N ILE A 13 -4.87 3.77 -1.63
CA ILE A 13 -3.85 2.87 -1.06
C ILE A 13 -3.71 3.11 0.45
N GLU A 14 -3.66 4.36 0.89
CA GLU A 14 -3.62 4.72 2.32
C GLU A 14 -4.85 4.21 3.06
N GLU A 15 -6.06 4.45 2.54
CA GLU A 15 -7.31 3.97 3.13
C GLU A 15 -7.33 2.43 3.23
N CYS A 16 -6.90 1.73 2.19
CA CYS A 16 -6.79 0.26 2.23
C CYS A 16 -5.75 -0.22 3.23
N ALA A 17 -4.61 0.48 3.35
CA ALA A 17 -3.57 0.15 4.30
C ALA A 17 -4.00 0.42 5.76
N ASP A 18 -4.74 1.50 6.02
CA ASP A 18 -5.32 1.78 7.34
C ASP A 18 -6.39 0.74 7.70
N GLU A 19 -7.26 0.36 6.76
CA GLU A 19 -8.24 -0.72 6.94
C GLU A 19 -7.53 -2.04 7.28
N ALA A 20 -6.49 -2.39 6.53
CA ALA A 20 -5.67 -3.57 6.81
C ALA A 20 -5.02 -3.48 8.19
N LYS A 21 -4.51 -2.29 8.58
CA LYS A 21 -3.87 -2.05 9.88
C LYS A 21 -4.85 -2.25 11.04
N ARG A 22 -6.06 -1.74 10.91
CA ARG A 22 -7.13 -1.95 11.90
C ARG A 22 -7.53 -3.42 11.97
N ALA A 23 -7.65 -4.09 10.82
CA ALA A 23 -8.02 -5.50 10.77
C ALA A 23 -6.96 -6.41 11.43
N VAL A 24 -5.66 -6.16 11.18
CA VAL A 24 -4.57 -6.91 11.84
C VAL A 24 -4.44 -6.61 13.34
N GLN A 25 -4.85 -5.43 13.79
CA GLN A 25 -4.85 -5.06 15.21
C GLN A 25 -6.06 -5.63 15.96
N ALA A 26 -7.22 -5.68 15.31
CA ALA A 26 -8.44 -6.23 15.88
C ALA A 26 -8.43 -7.77 15.87
N GLY A 27 -7.76 -8.39 14.90
CA GLY A 27 -7.66 -9.83 14.75
C GLY A 27 -6.34 -10.45 15.24
N SER A 28 -6.24 -11.76 15.09
CA SER A 28 -5.03 -12.54 15.39
C SER A 28 -4.08 -12.58 14.19
N ALA A 29 -3.50 -11.44 13.82
CA ALA A 29 -2.48 -11.38 12.76
C ALA A 29 -1.09 -11.73 13.30
N SER A 30 -0.25 -12.37 12.47
CA SER A 30 1.17 -12.58 12.75
C SER A 30 1.93 -11.26 12.86
N SER A 31 3.04 -11.25 13.60
CA SER A 31 3.90 -10.07 13.72
C SER A 31 4.41 -9.60 12.36
N GLU A 32 4.78 -10.53 11.48
CA GLU A 32 5.22 -10.24 10.11
C GLU A 32 4.14 -9.51 9.31
N LEU A 33 2.88 -9.95 9.40
CA LEU A 33 1.78 -9.28 8.71
C LEU A 33 1.56 -7.85 9.23
N ARG A 34 1.66 -7.65 10.55
CA ARG A 34 1.54 -6.33 11.16
C ARG A 34 2.66 -5.40 10.70
N GLU A 35 3.91 -5.88 10.67
CA GLU A 35 5.05 -5.08 10.19
C GLU A 35 4.92 -4.71 8.71
N CYS A 36 4.45 -5.63 7.87
CA CYS A 36 4.22 -5.36 6.45
C CYS A 36 3.14 -4.29 6.25
N VAL A 37 2.02 -4.41 6.95
CA VAL A 37 0.91 -3.46 6.85
C VAL A 37 1.27 -2.09 7.46
N ASP A 38 2.03 -2.05 8.55
CA ASP A 38 2.50 -0.79 9.13
C ASP A 38 3.48 -0.07 8.20
N SER A 39 4.42 -0.83 7.60
CA SER A 39 5.34 -0.32 6.59
C SER A 39 4.57 0.21 5.37
N LEU A 40 3.55 -0.51 4.92
CA LEU A 40 2.70 -0.10 3.80
C LEU A 40 1.99 1.23 4.08
N HIS A 41 1.33 1.33 5.23
CA HIS A 41 0.62 2.54 5.64
C HIS A 41 1.56 3.75 5.77
N SER A 42 2.75 3.55 6.37
CA SER A 42 3.76 4.60 6.48
C SER A 42 4.27 5.10 5.12
N GLN A 43 4.47 4.19 4.17
CA GLN A 43 4.89 4.53 2.81
C GLN A 43 3.78 5.23 2.01
N ALA A 44 2.54 4.74 2.10
CA ALA A 44 1.39 5.34 1.45
C ALA A 44 1.18 6.78 1.93
N LYS A 45 1.29 7.01 3.25
CA LYS A 45 1.19 8.34 3.84
C LYS A 45 2.32 9.27 3.39
N GLN A 46 3.56 8.78 3.31
CA GLN A 46 4.67 9.57 2.78
C GLN A 46 4.47 9.92 1.29
N ALA A 47 3.98 8.98 0.49
CA ALA A 47 3.66 9.22 -0.91
C ALA A 47 2.53 10.25 -1.07
N GLN A 48 1.51 10.19 -0.20
CA GLN A 48 0.41 11.16 -0.16
C GLN A 48 0.93 12.56 0.14
N GLN A 49 1.78 12.70 1.17
CA GLN A 49 2.39 13.98 1.54
C GLN A 49 3.30 14.53 0.42
N ALA A 50 4.04 13.66 -0.26
CA ALA A 50 4.88 14.05 -1.40
C ALA A 50 4.04 14.54 -2.60
N CYS A 51 2.86 13.93 -2.84
CA CYS A 51 1.89 14.42 -3.82
C CYS A 51 1.26 15.75 -3.41
N ASP A 52 0.84 15.89 -2.15
CA ASP A 52 0.16 17.08 -1.66
C ASP A 52 1.07 18.31 -1.63
N SER A 53 2.34 18.12 -1.30
CA SER A 53 3.37 19.17 -1.29
C SER A 53 3.88 19.58 -2.68
N GLY A 54 3.42 18.94 -3.76
CA GLY A 54 3.91 19.21 -5.13
C GLY A 54 5.37 18.80 -5.38
N MET A 55 6.01 18.14 -4.41
CA MET A 55 7.41 17.67 -4.48
C MET A 55 7.66 16.70 -5.64
N GLN A 56 6.61 16.10 -6.17
CA GLN A 56 6.68 15.23 -7.34
C GLN A 56 7.26 15.94 -8.58
N GLN A 57 7.08 17.26 -8.69
CA GLN A 57 7.55 18.05 -9.83
C GLN A 57 9.05 18.40 -9.75
N GLN A 58 9.64 18.37 -8.55
CA GLN A 58 11.02 18.83 -8.32
C GLN A 58 12.06 17.69 -8.33
N GLN A 59 11.65 16.44 -8.04
CA GLN A 59 12.56 15.27 -7.98
C GLN A 59 12.32 14.21 -9.07
N GLY A 60 11.76 14.60 -10.21
CA GLY A 60 11.84 13.78 -11.44
C GLY A 60 11.12 12.43 -11.41
N GLY A 61 10.10 12.24 -10.56
CA GLY A 61 9.24 11.05 -10.55
C GLY A 61 9.92 9.72 -10.16
N GLN A 62 11.24 9.69 -9.95
CA GLN A 62 11.97 8.48 -9.52
C GLN A 62 11.62 8.08 -8.09
N ASP A 63 11.53 9.05 -7.17
CA ASP A 63 11.14 8.79 -5.77
C ASP A 63 9.77 8.12 -5.67
N MET A 64 8.79 8.60 -6.44
CA MET A 64 7.45 8.02 -6.44
C MET A 64 7.44 6.58 -6.99
N LYS A 65 8.18 6.31 -8.08
CA LYS A 65 8.29 4.94 -8.62
C LYS A 65 8.93 4.01 -7.59
N GLN A 66 9.94 4.49 -6.88
CA GLN A 66 10.62 3.73 -5.83
C GLN A 66 9.74 3.51 -4.61
N GLN A 67 8.95 4.51 -4.20
CA GLN A 67 7.93 4.36 -3.16
C GLN A 67 6.88 3.32 -3.53
N VAL A 68 6.36 3.37 -4.76
CA VAL A 68 5.36 2.39 -5.24
C VAL A 68 5.94 0.97 -5.32
N MET A 69 7.19 0.81 -5.75
CA MET A 69 7.86 -0.50 -5.71
C MET A 69 8.04 -1.04 -4.28
N GLN A 70 8.37 -0.19 -3.32
CA GLN A 70 8.48 -0.60 -1.91
C GLN A 70 7.10 -0.95 -1.32
N MET A 71 6.06 -0.20 -1.69
CA MET A 71 4.68 -0.50 -1.29
C MET A 71 4.22 -1.85 -1.85
N GLU A 72 4.53 -2.13 -3.11
CA GLU A 72 4.20 -3.42 -3.75
C GLU A 72 4.89 -4.56 -3.01
N GLN A 73 6.19 -4.43 -2.72
CA GLN A 73 6.92 -5.44 -1.96
C GLN A 73 6.32 -5.67 -0.56
N ALA A 74 5.91 -4.60 0.14
CA ALA A 74 5.25 -4.72 1.43
C ALA A 74 3.86 -5.38 1.31
N GLY A 75 3.09 -5.01 0.29
CA GLY A 75 1.78 -5.61 -0.01
C GLY A 75 1.88 -7.10 -0.40
N ASP A 76 2.88 -7.47 -1.20
CA ASP A 76 3.14 -8.86 -1.58
C ASP A 76 3.54 -9.70 -0.37
N ARG A 77 4.43 -9.18 0.49
CA ARG A 77 4.78 -9.85 1.75
C ARG A 77 3.59 -9.98 2.67
N ALA A 78 2.76 -8.93 2.81
CA ALA A 78 1.52 -9.01 3.57
C ALA A 78 0.57 -10.08 3.01
N MET A 79 0.40 -10.14 1.69
CA MET A 79 -0.43 -11.16 1.04
C MET A 79 0.13 -12.57 1.25
N GLN A 80 1.44 -12.75 1.15
CA GLN A 80 2.11 -14.02 1.44
C GLN A 80 1.93 -14.42 2.91
N ALA A 81 2.11 -13.49 3.86
CA ALA A 81 1.88 -13.73 5.27
C ALA A 81 0.43 -14.12 5.55
N CYS A 82 -0.55 -13.45 4.92
CA CYS A 82 -1.97 -13.83 4.98
C CYS A 82 -2.19 -15.25 4.44
N LYS A 83 -1.63 -15.59 3.28
CA LYS A 83 -1.76 -16.94 2.68
C LYS A 83 -1.10 -18.02 3.54
N GLN A 84 0.08 -17.75 4.09
CA GLN A 84 0.80 -18.67 4.98
C GLN A 84 0.06 -18.88 6.30
N ALA A 85 -0.53 -17.83 6.86
CA ALA A 85 -1.33 -17.93 8.07
C ALA A 85 -2.66 -18.67 7.87
N GLY A 86 -3.13 -18.77 6.61
CA GLY A 86 -4.33 -19.52 6.23
C GLY A 86 -5.56 -19.05 7.00
N ASN A 87 -6.26 -19.97 7.67
CA ASN A 87 -7.45 -19.68 8.47
C ASN A 87 -7.16 -18.93 9.78
N SER A 88 -5.90 -18.67 10.12
CA SER A 88 -5.54 -17.94 11.35
C SER A 88 -5.73 -16.43 11.19
N VAL A 89 -5.79 -15.94 9.95
CA VAL A 89 -6.03 -14.52 9.64
C VAL A 89 -7.48 -14.34 9.21
N ASP A 90 -8.14 -13.38 9.85
CA ASP A 90 -9.54 -13.05 9.58
C ASP A 90 -9.78 -12.68 8.12
N GLN A 91 -10.95 -13.03 7.58
CA GLN A 91 -11.30 -12.72 6.18
C GLN A 91 -11.27 -11.23 5.90
N GLN A 92 -11.63 -10.38 6.87
CA GLN A 92 -11.56 -8.94 6.71
C GLN A 92 -10.11 -8.48 6.47
N THR A 93 -9.15 -9.02 7.23
CA THR A 93 -7.73 -8.73 7.05
C THR A 93 -7.23 -9.19 5.68
N GLN A 94 -7.61 -10.40 5.25
CA GLN A 94 -7.22 -10.90 3.93
C GLN A 94 -7.76 -10.02 2.80
N GLN A 95 -9.01 -9.57 2.90
CA GLN A 95 -9.63 -8.69 1.90
C GLN A 95 -8.97 -7.31 1.88
N ALA A 96 -8.71 -6.71 3.04
CA ALA A 96 -8.08 -5.40 3.12
C ALA A 96 -6.65 -5.42 2.54
N VAL A 97 -5.85 -6.43 2.91
CA VAL A 97 -4.49 -6.63 2.37
C VAL A 97 -4.52 -6.85 0.86
N LYS A 98 -5.47 -7.67 0.37
CA LYS A 98 -5.66 -7.89 -1.07
C LYS A 98 -6.01 -6.59 -1.80
N ARG A 99 -6.95 -5.79 -1.28
CA ARG A 99 -7.33 -4.50 -1.88
C ARG A 99 -6.15 -3.55 -1.95
N ALA A 100 -5.38 -3.44 -0.86
CA ALA A 100 -4.20 -2.59 -0.85
C ALA A 100 -3.18 -3.03 -1.92
N HIS A 101 -2.90 -4.33 -2.02
CA HIS A 101 -2.01 -4.88 -3.06
C HIS A 101 -2.52 -4.61 -4.48
N ASP A 102 -3.82 -4.81 -4.73
CA ASP A 102 -4.42 -4.58 -6.05
C ASP A 102 -4.32 -3.09 -6.45
N GLU A 103 -4.60 -2.14 -5.54
CA GLU A 103 -4.48 -0.70 -5.82
C GLU A 103 -3.02 -0.28 -6.09
N ILE A 104 -2.05 -0.80 -5.33
CA ILE A 104 -0.63 -0.54 -5.55
C ILE A 104 -0.15 -1.11 -6.89
N SER A 105 -0.54 -2.35 -7.20
CA SER A 105 -0.20 -3.00 -8.47
C SER A 105 -0.75 -2.22 -9.65
N ASN A 106 -2.00 -1.76 -9.54
CA ASN A 106 -2.61 -0.91 -10.56
C ASN A 106 -1.83 0.41 -10.72
N LEU A 107 -1.51 1.07 -9.59
CA LEU A 107 -0.76 2.31 -9.62
C LEU A 107 0.62 2.14 -10.27
N LYS A 108 1.37 1.09 -9.90
CA LYS A 108 2.65 0.74 -10.53
C LYS A 108 2.51 0.58 -12.04
N HIS A 109 1.48 -0.15 -12.47
CA HIS A 109 1.23 -0.42 -13.88
C HIS A 109 0.98 0.88 -14.65
N GLU A 110 0.14 1.78 -14.11
CA GLU A 110 -0.10 3.10 -14.67
C GLU A 110 1.20 3.94 -14.71
N MET A 111 2.08 3.82 -13.72
CA MET A 111 3.37 4.54 -13.65
C MET A 111 4.45 3.98 -14.58
N GLN A 112 4.37 2.70 -14.95
CA GLN A 112 5.27 2.07 -15.92
C GLN A 112 4.82 2.31 -17.36
N MET A 113 3.52 2.37 -17.61
CA MET A 113 2.94 2.59 -18.95
C MET A 113 2.77 4.07 -19.32
N GLY A 114 2.93 5.00 -18.37
CA GLY A 114 2.85 6.45 -18.59
C GLY A 114 4.22 7.14 -18.58
#